data_AF-A0A935KNA5-F1
#
_entry.id   AF-A0A935KNA5-F1
#
_cell.length_a   1.000
_cell.length_b   1.000
_cell.length_c   1.000
_cell.angle_alpha   90.00
_cell.angle_beta   90.00
_cell.angle_gamma   90.00
#
_symmetry.space_group_name_H-M   'P 1'
#
loop_
_entity.id
_entity.type
_entity.pdbx_description
1 polymer ?
#
loop_
_entity_poly.entity_id
_entity_poly.type
_entity_poly.pdbx_seq_one_letter_code
_entity_poly.pdbx_strand_id
1 'polypeptide(L)'
;MADEHTNRGILSILDWTVVMVTVTATLGLFSFPVAVAPVWRSMLAAFGGELPSATALVLRPWFTPMLAMVPVVLLVIAWRGLASKRISIRRGLIVAAWAWSTAAVAFTLIAGYQPLFRLAGAIQP
;
A
#
# COMPACT_ATOMS: atom_id res chain seq x y z
N MET A 1 36.61 -11.84 25.50
CA MET A 1 36.47 -10.48 24.93
C MET A 1 36.70 -10.54 23.43
N ALA A 2 35.79 -11.22 22.72
CA ALA A 2 35.72 -11.22 21.27
C ALA A 2 34.22 -11.33 20.91
N ASP A 3 33.82 -10.62 19.86
CA ASP A 3 32.52 -10.69 19.16
C ASP A 3 31.39 -9.73 19.55
N GLU A 4 31.72 -8.48 19.92
CA GLU A 4 30.73 -7.37 19.92
C GLU A 4 30.75 -6.54 18.61
N HIS A 5 31.37 -7.07 17.54
CA HIS A 5 31.53 -6.36 16.27
C HIS A 5 30.67 -6.87 15.11
N THR A 6 29.91 -7.96 15.26
CA THR A 6 29.34 -8.67 14.09
C THR A 6 27.89 -8.32 13.75
N ASN A 7 27.14 -7.58 14.59
CA ASN A 7 25.68 -7.54 14.48
C ASN A 7 25.01 -6.16 14.33
N ARG A 8 25.70 -5.16 13.76
CA ARG A 8 25.09 -3.83 13.51
C ARG A 8 24.32 -3.74 12.18
N GLY A 9 24.38 -4.78 11.34
CA GLY A 9 23.81 -4.79 9.99
C GLY A 9 22.63 -5.72 9.74
N ILE A 10 22.35 -6.67 10.63
CA ILE A 10 21.39 -7.75 10.36
C ILE A 10 19.98 -7.31 10.75
N LEU A 11 19.03 -7.45 9.83
CA LEU A 11 17.60 -7.24 10.07
C LEU A 11 17.06 -8.41 10.91
N SER A 12 16.18 -8.11 11.86
CA SER A 12 15.49 -9.16 12.61
C SER A 12 14.49 -9.90 11.71
N ILE A 13 14.09 -11.09 12.11
CA ILE A 13 13.03 -11.86 11.42
C ILE A 13 11.75 -11.01 11.32
N LEU A 14 11.40 -10.27 12.38
CA LEU A 14 10.26 -9.37 12.39
C LEU A 14 10.38 -8.27 11.31
N ASP A 15 11.56 -7.65 11.18
CA ASP A 15 11.78 -6.61 10.16
C ASP A 15 11.58 -7.18 8.75
N TRP A 16 12.05 -8.41 8.50
CA TRP A 16 11.85 -9.11 7.23
C TRP A 16 10.38 -9.40 6.94
N THR A 17 9.61 -9.88 7.92
CA THR A 17 8.18 -10.11 7.75
C THR A 17 7.46 -8.81 7.38
N VAL A 18 7.75 -7.72 8.07
CA VAL A 18 7.15 -6.40 7.79
C VAL A 18 7.50 -5.93 6.38
N VAL A 19 8.75 -6.09 5.96
CA VAL A 19 9.20 -5.75 4.60
C VAL A 19 8.46 -6.59 3.56
N MET A 20 8.35 -7.90 3.75
CA MET A 20 7.66 -8.79 2.81
C MET A 20 6.19 -8.40 2.64
N VAL A 21 5.48 -8.17 3.75
CA VAL A 21 4.08 -7.71 3.71
C VAL A 21 3.96 -6.35 2.99
N THR A 22 4.88 -5.42 3.28
CA THR A 22 4.91 -4.10 2.65
C THR A 22 5.14 -4.22 1.14
N VAL A 23 6.08 -5.07 0.71
CA VAL A 23 6.38 -5.32 -0.70
C VAL A 23 5.17 -5.94 -1.40
N THR A 24 4.53 -6.95 -0.81
CA THR A 24 3.32 -7.56 -1.38
C THR A 24 2.18 -6.54 -1.51
N ALA A 25 1.92 -5.73 -0.48
CA ALA A 25 0.91 -4.66 -0.54
C ALA A 25 1.22 -3.64 -1.63
N THR A 26 2.48 -3.23 -1.73
CA THR A 26 2.97 -2.27 -2.74
C THR A 26 2.82 -2.81 -4.16
N LEU A 27 3.20 -4.08 -4.39
CA LEU A 27 2.98 -4.76 -5.67
C LEU A 27 1.49 -4.85 -6.01
N GLY A 28 0.64 -5.15 -5.02
CA GLY A 28 -0.81 -5.10 -5.15
C GLY A 28 -1.29 -3.74 -5.67
N LEU A 29 -0.85 -2.65 -5.05
CA LEU A 29 -1.19 -1.28 -5.48
C LEU A 29 -0.69 -0.94 -6.89
N PHE A 30 0.52 -1.37 -7.27
CA PHE A 30 1.03 -1.19 -8.63
C PHE A 30 0.28 -2.01 -9.67
N SER A 31 -0.16 -3.22 -9.31
CA SER A 31 -0.91 -4.10 -10.20
C SER A 31 -2.38 -3.68 -10.37
N PHE A 32 -2.94 -2.97 -9.38
CA PHE A 32 -4.33 -2.53 -9.37
C PHE A 32 -4.82 -1.86 -10.67
N PRO A 33 -4.17 -0.81 -11.23
CA PRO A 33 -4.69 -0.13 -12.42
C PRO A 33 -4.73 -1.00 -13.68
N VAL A 34 -3.94 -2.08 -13.72
CA VAL A 34 -3.84 -2.99 -14.86
C VAL A 34 -4.73 -4.21 -14.69
N ALA A 35 -4.73 -4.84 -13.50
CA ALA A 35 -5.44 -6.09 -13.25
C ALA A 35 -6.86 -5.89 -12.72
N VAL A 36 -7.08 -4.88 -11.86
CA VAL A 36 -8.30 -4.76 -11.05
C VAL A 36 -9.19 -3.61 -11.52
N ALA A 37 -8.61 -2.44 -11.79
CA ALA A 37 -9.36 -1.26 -12.21
C ALA A 37 -10.18 -1.44 -13.50
N PRO A 38 -9.71 -2.15 -14.55
CA PRO A 38 -10.50 -2.36 -15.76
C PRO A 38 -11.78 -3.17 -15.49
N VAL A 39 -11.67 -4.21 -14.66
CA VAL A 39 -12.81 -5.05 -14.24
C VAL A 39 -13.81 -4.23 -13.44
N TRP A 40 -13.33 -3.41 -12.50
CA TRP A 40 -14.19 -2.51 -11.75
C TRP A 40 -14.89 -1.48 -12.64
N ARG A 41 -14.19 -0.89 -13.62
CA ARG A 41 -14.81 0.08 -14.54
C ARG A 41 -15.91 -0.58 -15.39
N SER A 42 -15.72 -1.81 -15.88
CA SER A 42 -16.75 -2.49 -16.67
C SER A 42 -17.96 -2.85 -15.83
N MET A 43 -17.76 -3.35 -14.60
CA MET A 43 -18.85 -3.58 -13.65
C MET A 43 -19.59 -2.29 -13.32
N LEU A 44 -18.87 -1.20 -13.08
CA LEU A 44 -19.46 0.07 -12.69
C LEU A 44 -20.19 0.78 -13.83
N ALA A 45 -19.72 0.64 -15.06
CA ALA A 45 -20.38 1.18 -16.25
C ALA A 45 -21.80 0.59 -16.43
N ALA A 46 -22.01 -0.67 -16.03
CA ALA A 46 -23.33 -1.31 -16.10
C ALA A 46 -24.37 -0.68 -15.15
N PHE A 47 -23.95 0.03 -14.10
CA PHE A 47 -24.87 0.68 -13.16
C PHE A 47 -25.37 2.05 -13.61
N GLY A 48 -24.73 2.68 -14.61
CA GLY A 48 -25.22 3.93 -15.23
C GLY A 48 -25.26 5.20 -14.35
N GLY A 49 -24.84 5.12 -13.08
CA GLY A 49 -24.87 6.24 -12.14
C GLY A 49 -23.53 6.97 -11.98
N GLU A 50 -23.57 8.17 -11.38
CA GLU A 50 -22.36 8.91 -11.04
C GLU A 50 -21.53 8.18 -9.98
N LEU A 51 -20.22 8.04 -10.25
CA LEU A 51 -19.31 7.40 -9.32
C LEU A 51 -19.01 8.30 -8.11
N PRO A 52 -18.95 7.74 -6.89
CA PRO A 52 -18.40 8.46 -5.75
C PRO A 52 -17.00 9.00 -6.07
N SER A 53 -16.71 10.22 -5.61
CA SER A 53 -15.45 10.92 -5.91
C SER A 53 -14.21 10.12 -5.52
N ALA A 54 -14.27 9.40 -4.38
CA ALA A 54 -13.19 8.52 -3.94
C ALA A 54 -12.96 7.33 -4.90
N THR A 55 -14.04 6.69 -5.36
CA THR A 55 -13.97 5.61 -6.36
C THR A 55 -13.39 6.11 -7.67
N ALA A 56 -13.88 7.25 -8.16
CA ALA A 56 -13.40 7.87 -9.39
C ALA A 56 -11.90 8.20 -9.34
N LEU A 57 -11.41 8.65 -8.17
CA LEU A 57 -10.00 8.93 -7.95
C LEU A 57 -9.15 7.65 -7.96
N VAL A 58 -9.57 6.60 -7.25
CA VAL A 58 -8.86 5.31 -7.17
C VAL A 58 -8.82 4.60 -8.51
N LEU A 59 -9.85 4.77 -9.35
CA LEU A 59 -9.86 4.25 -10.71
C LEU A 59 -8.98 5.05 -11.68
N ARG A 60 -8.29 6.12 -11.27
CA ARG A 60 -7.31 6.77 -12.14
C ARG A 60 -6.04 5.90 -12.23
N PRO A 61 -5.46 5.71 -13.43
CA PRO A 61 -4.35 4.79 -13.63
C PRO A 61 -3.08 5.15 -12.85
N TRP A 62 -2.93 6.43 -12.48
CA TRP A 62 -1.75 6.94 -11.78
C TRP A 62 -1.89 6.95 -10.25
N PHE A 63 -3.11 6.91 -9.71
CA PHE A 63 -3.34 7.20 -8.29
C PHE A 63 -2.77 6.12 -7.37
N THR A 64 -3.13 4.86 -7.61
CA THR A 64 -2.63 3.73 -6.80
C THR A 64 -1.11 3.51 -6.95
N PRO A 65 -0.48 3.64 -8.15
CA PRO A 65 0.97 3.72 -8.25
C PRO A 65 1.61 4.85 -7.44
N MET A 66 1.02 6.06 -7.42
CA MET A 66 1.55 7.16 -6.62
C MET A 66 1.52 6.85 -5.13
N LEU A 67 0.46 6.20 -4.63
CA LEU A 67 0.40 5.74 -3.23
C LEU A 67 1.47 4.67 -2.93
N ALA A 68 1.74 3.78 -3.89
CA ALA A 68 2.73 2.71 -3.78
C ALA A 68 4.18 3.24 -3.81
N MET A 69 4.44 4.42 -4.38
CA MET A 69 5.77 5.01 -4.41
C MET A 69 6.30 5.38 -3.01
N VAL A 70 5.42 5.80 -2.09
CA VAL A 70 5.83 6.19 -0.74
C VAL A 70 6.53 5.06 0.02
N PRO A 71 5.94 3.85 0.18
CA PRO A 71 6.62 2.76 0.87
C PRO A 71 7.90 2.30 0.13
N VAL A 72 7.94 2.35 -1.20
CA VAL A 72 9.17 2.07 -1.97
C VAL A 72 10.29 3.04 -1.59
N VAL A 73 10.00 4.34 -1.57
CA VAL A 73 10.98 5.36 -1.20
C VAL A 73 11.45 5.17 0.25
N LEU A 74 10.53 4.92 1.18
CA LEU A 74 10.87 4.69 2.59
C LEU A 74 11.75 3.45 2.77
N LEU A 75 11.46 2.34 2.09
CA LEU A 75 12.30 1.13 2.13
C LEU A 75 13.67 1.39 1.48
N VAL A 76 13.74 2.09 0.34
CA VAL A 76 15.02 2.45 -0.29
C VAL A 76 15.86 3.33 0.63
N ILE A 77 15.26 4.31 1.33
CA ILE A 77 15.95 5.15 2.32
C ILE A 77 16.41 4.31 3.51
N ALA A 78 15.58 3.38 4.00
CA ALA A 78 15.91 2.48 5.10
C ALA A 78 17.12 1.59 4.79
N TRP A 79 17.25 1.16 3.53
CA TRP A 79 18.39 0.36 3.05
C TRP A 79 19.64 1.19 2.73
N ARG A 80 19.47 2.45 2.32
CA ARG A 80 20.61 3.34 2.03
C ARG A 80 21.38 3.66 3.32
N GLY A 81 22.70 3.70 3.21
CA GLY A 81 23.66 3.81 4.32
C GLY A 81 23.48 4.99 5.29
N LEU A 82 22.63 5.98 4.97
CA LEU A 82 22.24 7.05 5.89
C LEU A 82 21.44 6.52 7.10
N ALA A 83 20.49 5.60 6.88
CA ALA A 83 19.69 5.01 7.97
C ALA A 83 20.42 3.83 8.64
N SER A 84 21.35 3.18 7.93
CA SER A 84 22.10 2.02 8.43
C SER A 84 22.95 2.32 9.69
N LYS A 85 23.38 3.58 9.88
CA LYS A 85 24.13 4.01 11.07
C LYS A 85 23.30 4.09 12.35
N ARG A 86 21.96 4.21 12.26
CA ARG A 86 21.04 4.32 13.41
C ARG A 86 19.89 3.32 13.27
N ILE A 87 20.01 2.18 13.96
CA ILE A 87 19.03 1.09 13.88
C ILE A 87 17.58 1.52 14.16
N SER A 88 17.37 2.46 15.09
CA SER A 88 16.05 2.98 15.42
C SER A 88 15.40 3.74 14.25
N ILE A 89 16.18 4.50 13.48
CA ILE A 89 15.67 5.23 12.31
C ILE A 89 15.29 4.24 11.21
N ARG A 90 16.15 3.25 10.94
CA ARG A 90 15.87 2.20 9.96
C ARG A 90 14.57 1.46 10.27
N ARG A 91 14.38 1.04 11.53
CA ARG A 91 13.14 0.39 11.99
C ARG A 91 11.92 1.29 11.87
N GLY A 92 12.06 2.56 12.26
CA GLY A 92 10.98 3.56 12.10
C GLY A 92 10.53 3.70 10.65
N LEU A 93 11.48 3.75 9.70
CA LEU A 93 11.18 3.81 8.27
C LEU A 93 10.46 2.56 7.74
N ILE A 94 10.88 1.37 8.18
CA ILE A 94 10.23 0.10 7.80
C ILE A 94 8.78 0.07 8.31
N VAL A 95 8.57 0.43 9.57
CA VAL A 95 7.22 0.48 10.17
C VAL A 95 6.35 1.54 9.50
N ALA A 96 6.91 2.71 9.17
CA ALA A 96 6.20 3.75 8.44
C ALA A 96 5.81 3.30 7.02
N ALA A 97 6.70 2.61 6.31
CA ALA A 97 6.40 2.04 5.00
C ALA A 97 5.25 1.02 5.08
N TRP A 98 5.28 0.14 6.08
CA TRP A 98 4.21 -0.82 6.32
C TRP A 98 2.88 -0.11 6.61
N ALA A 99 2.84 0.78 7.60
CA ALA A 99 1.63 1.50 8.00
C ALA A 99 1.01 2.26 6.82
N TRP A 100 1.85 2.92 6.01
CA TRP A 100 1.40 3.61 4.81
C TRP A 100 0.82 2.65 3.77
N SER A 101 1.53 1.56 3.46
CA SER A 101 1.06 0.57 2.48
C SER A 101 -0.27 -0.06 2.88
N THR A 102 -0.45 -0.38 4.16
CA THR A 102 -1.71 -0.91 4.71
C THR A 102 -2.83 0.12 4.61
N ALA A 103 -2.58 1.39 4.99
CA ALA A 103 -3.55 2.46 4.87
C ALA A 103 -3.96 2.71 3.41
N ALA A 104 -3.00 2.70 2.48
CA ALA A 104 -3.25 2.89 1.05
C ALA A 104 -4.09 1.75 0.46
N VAL A 105 -3.81 0.49 0.82
CA VAL A 105 -4.62 -0.67 0.42
C VAL A 105 -6.02 -0.57 1.00
N ALA A 106 -6.16 -0.29 2.30
CA ALA A 106 -7.46 -0.15 2.95
C ALA A 106 -8.29 0.97 2.29
N PHE A 107 -7.69 2.14 2.05
CA PHE A 107 -8.35 3.25 1.35
C PHE A 107 -8.80 2.85 -0.06
N THR A 108 -7.93 2.18 -0.83
CA THR A 108 -8.22 1.71 -2.19
C THR A 108 -9.41 0.75 -2.20
N LEU A 109 -9.44 -0.20 -1.25
CA LEU A 109 -10.54 -1.14 -1.10
C LEU A 109 -11.83 -0.41 -0.70
N ILE A 110 -11.82 0.39 0.36
CA ILE A 110 -13.00 1.12 0.85
C ILE A 110 -13.58 2.00 -0.27
N ALA A 111 -12.74 2.77 -0.97
CA ALA A 111 -13.16 3.59 -2.10
C ALA A 111 -13.72 2.76 -3.27
N GLY A 112 -13.14 1.59 -3.55
CA GLY A 112 -13.65 0.64 -4.53
C GLY A 112 -15.03 0.08 -4.16
N TYR A 113 -15.28 -0.22 -2.89
CA TYR A 113 -16.54 -0.79 -2.40
C TYR A 113 -17.67 0.23 -2.18
N GLN A 114 -17.38 1.54 -2.12
CA GLN A 114 -18.41 2.57 -1.93
C GLN A 114 -19.62 2.48 -2.89
N PRO A 115 -19.46 2.26 -4.21
CA PRO A 115 -20.60 2.12 -5.12
C PRO A 115 -21.47 0.92 -4.77
N LEU A 116 -20.86 -0.21 -4.37
CA LEU A 116 -21.61 -1.41 -3.97
C LEU A 116 -22.44 -1.17 -2.71
N PHE A 117 -21.91 -0.43 -1.73
CA PHE A 117 -22.67 -0.07 -0.53
C PHE A 117 -23.84 0.87 -0.83
N ARG A 118 -23.67 1.82 -1.76
CA ARG A 118 -24.78 2.68 -2.21
C ARG A 118 -25.88 1.89 -2.89
N LEU A 119 -25.52 0.90 -3.71
CA LEU A 119 -26.48 0.00 -4.35
C LEU A 119 -27.23 -0.85 -3.32
N ALA A 120 -26.51 -1.46 -2.38
CA ALA A 120 -27.12 -2.26 -1.32
C ALA A 120 -28.09 -1.44 -0.46
N GLY A 121 -27.75 -0.17 -0.16
CA GLY A 121 -28.62 0.73 0.57
C GLY A 121 -29.89 1.13 -0.20
N ALA A 122 -29.82 1.23 -1.53
CA ALA A 122 -30.98 1.54 -2.36
C ALA A 122 -31.97 0.36 -2.51
N ILE A 123 -31.53 -0.87 -2.23
CA ILE A 123 -32.34 -2.10 -2.31
C ILE A 123 -33.00 -2.44 -0.95
N GLN A 124 -32.69 -1.70 0.12
CA GLN A 124 -33.35 -1.92 1.41
C GLN A 124 -34.87 -1.63 1.28
N PRO A 125 -35.73 -2.60 1.66
CA PRO A 125 -37.19 -2.53 1.48
C PRO A 125 -37.87 -1.50 2.39
#